data_AF-A0A9P0L1R3-F1
#
_entry.id   AF-A0A9P0L1R3-F1
#
_cell.length_a   1.000
_cell.length_b   1.000
_cell.length_c   1.000
_cell.angle_alpha   90.00
_cell.angle_beta   90.00
_cell.angle_gamma   90.00
#
_symmetry.space_group_name_H-M   'P 1'
#
loop_
_entity.id
_entity.type
_entity.pdbx_description
1 polymer ?
#
loop_
_entity_poly.entity_id
_entity_poly.type
_entity_poly.pdbx_seq_one_letter_code
_entity_poly.pdbx_strand_id
1 'polypeptide(L)'
;MEEEEETIVPINNDLERKIADAFEVFDHAGNKRIDVREVATIIRGLGCCPTEAEVQEVIVKIEDHQTPGSVHLLQFLPYVSQFITEHKYEPATPEQLLEAFQVLDSEGHGYLTKEHISTLMTQDGEPFTQDELDEMLEIAVDPHTQTIPYEYYINQLMHEPPSEKSTYVLADRIEAEKPPPPPPPRRMSDFLKIADDIEM
;
A
#
# COMPACT_ATOMS: atom_id res chain seq x y z
N MET A 1 -17.46 21.74 -30.61
CA MET A 1 -17.10 21.25 -29.28
C MET A 1 -17.47 19.79 -29.31
N GLU A 2 -16.48 18.93 -29.44
CA GLU A 2 -16.70 17.50 -29.25
C GLU A 2 -17.03 17.33 -27.77
N GLU A 3 -18.20 16.78 -27.47
CA GLU A 3 -18.53 16.36 -26.12
C GLU A 3 -17.53 15.24 -25.79
N GLU A 4 -16.60 15.50 -24.86
CA GLU A 4 -15.76 14.43 -24.31
C GLU A 4 -16.73 13.42 -23.70
N GLU A 5 -16.85 12.25 -24.32
CA GLU A 5 -17.63 11.14 -23.77
C GLU A 5 -17.11 10.87 -22.35
N GLU A 6 -17.97 11.07 -21.37
CA GLU A 6 -17.64 10.88 -19.96
C GLU A 6 -17.27 9.39 -19.77
N THR A 7 -15.98 9.11 -19.64
CA THR A 7 -15.52 7.73 -19.52
C THR A 7 -15.97 7.14 -18.20
N ILE A 8 -16.97 6.26 -18.26
CA ILE A 8 -17.49 5.58 -17.07
C ILE A 8 -16.46 4.53 -16.63
N VAL A 9 -15.84 4.75 -15.47
CA VAL A 9 -14.98 3.75 -14.83
C VAL A 9 -15.86 2.75 -14.06
N PRO A 10 -15.91 1.46 -14.46
CA PRO A 10 -16.70 0.48 -13.74
C PRO A 10 -16.07 0.18 -12.38
N ILE A 11 -16.86 0.29 -11.31
CA ILE A 11 -16.48 -0.08 -9.95
C ILE A 11 -17.18 -1.40 -9.61
N ASN A 12 -16.40 -2.47 -9.45
CA ASN A 12 -16.92 -3.84 -9.39
C ASN A 12 -17.06 -4.38 -7.97
N ASN A 13 -16.32 -3.84 -7.00
CA ASN A 13 -16.30 -4.31 -5.62
C ASN A 13 -15.99 -3.16 -4.65
N ASP A 14 -16.06 -3.46 -3.35
CA ASP A 14 -15.86 -2.48 -2.28
C ASP A 14 -14.41 -1.96 -2.19
N LEU A 15 -13.41 -2.76 -2.59
CA LEU A 15 -12.01 -2.32 -2.65
C LEU A 15 -11.82 -1.26 -3.74
N GLU A 16 -12.31 -1.54 -4.95
CA GLU A 16 -12.29 -0.58 -6.06
C GLU A 16 -13.05 0.70 -5.71
N ARG A 17 -14.17 0.58 -4.98
CA ARG A 17 -14.90 1.75 -4.47
C ARG A 17 -14.04 2.57 -3.50
N LYS A 18 -13.40 1.93 -2.53
CA LYS A 18 -12.50 2.60 -1.58
C LYS A 18 -11.33 3.31 -2.29
N ILE A 19 -10.75 2.68 -3.31
CA ILE A 19 -9.66 3.26 -4.12
C ILE A 19 -10.17 4.47 -4.92
N ALA A 20 -11.34 4.35 -5.56
CA ALA A 20 -11.95 5.44 -6.32
C ALA A 20 -12.31 6.63 -5.41
N ASP A 21 -12.90 6.37 -4.24
CA ASP A 21 -13.25 7.40 -3.26
C ASP A 21 -11.99 8.16 -2.79
N ALA A 22 -10.87 7.47 -2.55
CA ALA A 22 -9.61 8.10 -2.18
C ALA A 22 -9.02 8.95 -3.32
N PHE A 23 -9.13 8.49 -4.57
CA PHE A 23 -8.71 9.24 -5.76
C PHE A 23 -9.54 10.52 -5.95
N GLU A 24 -10.87 10.43 -5.75
CA GLU A 24 -11.81 11.54 -5.96
C GLU A 24 -11.58 12.73 -5.03
N VAL A 25 -10.95 12.52 -3.86
CA VAL A 25 -10.54 13.62 -2.97
C VAL A 25 -9.56 14.59 -3.65
N PHE A 26 -8.74 14.08 -4.58
CA PHE A 26 -7.70 14.84 -5.29
C PHE A 26 -8.13 15.24 -6.71
N ASP A 27 -9.21 14.66 -7.24
CA ASP A 27 -9.82 15.07 -8.52
C ASP A 27 -10.67 16.34 -8.33
N HIS A 28 -10.00 17.48 -8.17
CA HIS A 28 -10.66 18.77 -7.96
C HIS A 28 -11.50 19.23 -9.16
N ALA A 29 -11.20 18.74 -10.36
CA ALA A 29 -11.90 19.11 -11.59
C ALA A 29 -13.11 18.21 -11.87
N GLY A 30 -13.25 17.07 -11.18
CA GLY A 30 -14.28 16.07 -11.43
C GLY A 30 -14.13 15.37 -12.78
N ASN A 31 -12.93 15.38 -13.37
CA ASN A 31 -12.66 14.83 -14.70
C ASN A 31 -11.93 13.48 -14.65
N LYS A 32 -11.93 12.83 -13.48
CA LYS A 32 -11.29 11.55 -13.21
C LYS A 32 -9.78 11.57 -13.45
N ARG A 33 -9.15 12.72 -13.25
CA ARG A 33 -7.70 12.90 -13.37
C ARG A 33 -7.11 13.57 -12.13
N ILE A 34 -5.89 13.16 -11.83
CA ILE A 34 -5.04 13.79 -10.81
C ILE A 34 -3.67 14.10 -11.41
N ASP A 35 -2.92 14.94 -10.71
CA ASP A 35 -1.50 15.13 -10.97
C ASP A 35 -0.71 13.93 -10.43
N VAL A 36 0.36 13.52 -11.11
CA VAL A 36 1.24 12.42 -10.67
C VAL A 36 1.82 12.65 -9.27
N ARG A 37 1.95 13.90 -8.83
CA ARG A 37 2.44 14.27 -7.48
C ARG A 37 1.50 13.81 -6.37
N GLU A 38 0.21 13.61 -6.65
CA GLU A 38 -0.77 13.17 -5.66
C GLU A 38 -0.77 11.64 -5.45
N VAL A 39 -0.12 10.87 -6.35
CA VAL A 39 -0.14 9.40 -6.34
C VAL A 39 0.39 8.84 -5.02
N ALA A 40 1.52 9.38 -4.54
CA ALA A 40 2.14 8.93 -3.29
C ALA A 40 1.17 9.11 -2.10
N THR A 41 0.56 10.29 -2.00
CA THR A 41 -0.37 10.65 -0.93
C THR A 41 -1.60 9.75 -0.95
N ILE A 42 -2.16 9.46 -2.13
CA ILE A 42 -3.36 8.62 -2.24
C ILE A 42 -3.04 7.18 -1.84
N ILE A 43 -1.94 6.60 -2.34
CA ILE A 43 -1.55 5.22 -2.02
C ILE A 43 -1.23 5.08 -0.53
N ARG A 44 -0.54 6.06 0.08
CA ARG A 44 -0.30 6.10 1.53
C ARG A 44 -1.59 6.28 2.33
N GLY A 45 -2.51 7.10 1.83
CA GLY A 45 -3.85 7.28 2.41
C GLY A 45 -4.73 6.02 2.34
N LEU A 46 -4.45 5.11 1.39
CA LEU A 46 -5.07 3.79 1.32
C LEU A 46 -4.46 2.79 2.31
N GLY A 47 -3.44 3.18 3.08
CA GLY A 47 -2.78 2.34 4.09
C GLY A 47 -1.61 1.51 3.55
N CYS A 48 -1.14 1.81 2.34
CA CYS A 48 0.06 1.19 1.79
C CYS A 48 1.31 2.01 2.19
N CYS A 49 2.47 1.36 2.30
CA CYS A 49 3.74 1.99 2.65
C CYS A 49 4.83 1.77 1.58
N PRO A 50 4.64 2.23 0.32
CA PRO A 50 5.69 2.15 -0.69
C PRO A 50 6.81 3.16 -0.42
N THR A 51 8.03 2.75 -0.74
CA THR A 51 9.22 3.62 -0.83
C THR A 51 9.06 4.64 -1.96
N GLU A 52 9.82 5.74 -1.93
CA GLU A 52 9.83 6.73 -3.01
C GLU A 52 10.21 6.09 -4.35
N ALA A 53 11.18 5.17 -4.35
CA ALA A 53 11.54 4.42 -5.54
C ALA A 53 10.36 3.60 -6.10
N GLU A 54 9.63 2.88 -5.24
CA GLU A 54 8.46 2.10 -5.66
C GLU A 54 7.31 3.00 -6.13
N VAL A 55 7.11 4.16 -5.51
CA VAL A 55 6.12 5.16 -5.99
C VAL A 55 6.46 5.61 -7.41
N GLN A 56 7.73 5.86 -7.72
CA GLN A 56 8.12 6.21 -9.09
C GLN A 56 7.83 5.08 -10.08
N GLU A 57 8.06 3.82 -9.69
CA GLU A 57 7.70 2.68 -10.52
C GLU A 57 6.19 2.61 -10.78
N VAL A 58 5.38 2.84 -9.74
CA VAL A 58 3.92 2.92 -9.85
C VAL A 58 3.51 4.03 -10.81
N ILE A 59 4.05 5.25 -10.66
CA ILE A 59 3.76 6.40 -11.53
C ILE A 59 4.06 6.06 -12.99
N VAL A 60 5.23 5.50 -13.28
CA VAL A 60 5.62 5.10 -14.65
C VAL A 60 4.62 4.13 -15.29
N LYS A 61 3.93 3.30 -14.48
CA LYS A 61 2.95 2.33 -14.99
C LYS A 61 1.58 2.93 -15.27
N ILE A 62 1.21 4.01 -14.60
CA ILE A 62 -0.16 4.56 -14.63
C ILE A 62 -0.26 5.96 -15.24
N GLU A 63 0.87 6.63 -15.45
CA GLU A 63 0.93 7.95 -16.10
C GLU A 63 0.35 7.89 -17.52
N ASP A 64 -0.49 8.87 -17.85
CA ASP A 64 -1.11 8.96 -19.16
C ASP A 64 -0.07 9.39 -20.21
N HIS A 65 0.21 8.51 -21.15
CA HIS A 65 1.14 8.76 -22.26
C HIS A 65 0.72 9.93 -23.16
N GLN A 66 -0.57 10.28 -23.22
CA GLN A 66 -1.06 11.41 -23.99
C GLN A 66 -0.99 12.73 -23.20
N THR A 67 -1.03 12.65 -21.87
CA THR A 67 -0.96 13.82 -20.97
C THR A 67 0.04 13.59 -19.84
N PRO A 68 1.36 13.71 -20.13
CA PRO A 68 2.39 13.55 -19.11
C PRO A 68 2.16 14.48 -17.91
N GLY A 69 2.47 13.98 -16.72
CA GLY A 69 2.15 14.60 -15.44
C GLY A 69 0.74 14.35 -14.93
N SER A 70 -0.10 13.64 -15.69
CA SER A 70 -1.47 13.30 -15.28
C SER A 70 -1.70 11.78 -15.21
N VAL A 71 -2.52 11.38 -14.25
CA VAL A 71 -3.02 10.01 -14.11
C VAL A 71 -4.53 10.02 -14.20
N HIS A 72 -5.09 9.15 -15.04
CA HIS A 72 -6.54 8.94 -15.14
C HIS A 72 -6.98 7.78 -14.24
N LEU A 73 -8.16 7.85 -13.64
CA LEU A 73 -8.70 6.81 -12.76
C LEU A 73 -8.73 5.43 -13.43
N LEU A 74 -9.00 5.38 -14.74
CA LEU A 74 -8.96 4.14 -15.55
C LEU A 74 -7.63 3.38 -15.49
N GLN A 75 -6.50 4.08 -15.31
CA GLN A 75 -5.18 3.44 -15.16
C GLN A 75 -4.86 3.18 -13.69
N PHE A 76 -5.17 4.15 -12.83
CA PHE A 76 -4.89 4.08 -11.39
C PHE A 76 -5.62 2.91 -10.71
N LEU A 77 -6.94 2.83 -10.90
CA LEU A 77 -7.82 1.90 -10.20
C LEU A 77 -7.41 0.42 -10.36
N PRO A 78 -7.29 -0.14 -11.58
CA PRO A 78 -6.94 -1.55 -11.74
C PRO A 78 -5.53 -1.86 -11.24
N TYR A 79 -4.58 -0.94 -11.41
CA TYR A 79 -3.20 -1.15 -10.99
C TYR A 79 -3.04 -1.17 -9.46
N VAL A 80 -3.70 -0.24 -8.77
CA VAL A 80 -3.71 -0.16 -7.30
C VAL A 80 -4.48 -1.33 -6.70
N SER A 81 -5.64 -1.67 -7.26
CA SER A 81 -6.42 -2.84 -6.85
C SER A 81 -5.60 -4.13 -6.96
N GLN A 82 -4.85 -4.29 -8.04
CA GLN A 82 -3.99 -5.46 -8.25
C GLN A 82 -2.92 -5.57 -7.16
N PHE A 83 -2.11 -4.53 -6.93
CA PHE A 83 -1.00 -4.68 -5.98
C PHE A 83 -1.46 -4.83 -4.53
N ILE A 84 -2.61 -4.24 -4.16
CA ILE A 84 -3.22 -4.44 -2.84
C ILE A 84 -3.65 -5.91 -2.69
N THR A 85 -4.30 -6.46 -3.71
CA THR A 85 -4.72 -7.87 -3.73
C THR A 85 -3.52 -8.83 -3.69
N GLU A 86 -2.40 -8.42 -4.26
CA GLU A 86 -1.13 -9.15 -4.19
C GLU A 86 -0.35 -8.92 -2.88
N HIS A 87 -0.94 -8.22 -1.90
CA HIS A 87 -0.31 -7.94 -0.60
C HIS A 87 1.02 -7.17 -0.74
N LYS A 88 1.13 -6.30 -1.75
CA LYS A 88 2.28 -5.42 -1.91
C LYS A 88 2.15 -4.17 -1.05
N TYR A 89 3.30 -3.67 -0.61
CA TYR A 89 3.44 -2.44 0.17
C TYR A 89 2.66 -2.46 1.50
N GLU A 90 2.46 -3.65 2.08
CA GLU A 90 1.90 -3.73 3.42
C GLU A 90 2.82 -3.01 4.42
N PRO A 91 2.25 -2.32 5.43
CA PRO A 91 3.02 -1.81 6.54
C PRO A 91 3.78 -2.95 7.24
N ALA A 92 4.97 -2.64 7.73
CA ALA A 92 5.71 -3.56 8.57
C ALA A 92 4.91 -3.89 9.84
N THR A 93 4.95 -5.15 10.28
CA THR A 93 4.27 -5.56 11.52
C THR A 93 4.95 -4.93 12.73
N PRO A 94 4.25 -4.83 13.89
CA PRO A 94 4.86 -4.30 15.11
C PRO A 94 6.15 -5.04 15.50
N GLU A 95 6.21 -6.34 15.25
CA GLU A 95 7.37 -7.19 15.52
C GLU A 95 8.55 -6.82 14.60
N GLN A 96 8.28 -6.63 13.30
CA GLN A 96 9.31 -6.20 12.34
C GLN A 96 9.87 -4.81 12.68
N LEU A 97 9.00 -3.88 13.07
CA LEU A 97 9.42 -2.55 13.52
C LEU A 97 10.25 -2.64 14.81
N LEU A 98 9.83 -3.45 15.77
CA LEU A 98 10.55 -3.64 17.02
C LEU A 98 11.95 -4.21 16.78
N GLU A 99 12.07 -5.24 15.94
CA GLU A 99 13.36 -5.82 15.55
C GLU A 99 14.26 -4.78 14.89
N ALA A 100 13.72 -3.93 14.00
CA ALA A 100 14.48 -2.86 13.36
C ALA A 100 15.02 -1.86 14.39
N PHE A 101 14.21 -1.41 15.35
CA PHE A 101 14.68 -0.50 16.42
C PHE A 101 15.72 -1.15 17.33
N GLN A 102 15.60 -2.45 17.64
CA GLN A 102 16.57 -3.19 18.45
C GLN A 102 17.93 -3.32 17.76
N VAL A 103 17.96 -3.36 16.41
CA VAL A 103 19.23 -3.32 15.66
C VAL A 103 19.92 -1.96 15.81
N LEU A 104 19.16 -0.87 15.91
CA LEU A 104 19.69 0.48 16.12
C LEU A 104 20.15 0.69 17.58
N ASP A 105 19.42 0.12 18.54
CA ASP A 105 19.75 0.17 19.97
C ASP A 105 20.62 -1.02 20.39
N SER A 106 21.87 -1.05 19.91
CA SER A 106 22.79 -2.16 20.15
C SER A 106 23.12 -2.43 21.63
N GLU A 107 22.88 -1.46 22.52
CA GLU A 107 23.10 -1.56 23.97
C GLU A 107 21.83 -1.99 24.73
N GLY A 108 20.67 -2.05 24.07
CA GLY A 108 19.41 -2.55 24.63
C GLY A 108 18.80 -1.64 25.70
N HIS A 109 18.87 -0.33 25.50
CA HIS A 109 18.28 0.67 26.37
C HIS A 109 16.74 0.67 26.38
N GLY A 110 16.11 0.24 25.29
CA GLY A 110 14.66 0.41 25.08
C GLY A 110 14.27 1.75 24.45
N TYR A 111 15.25 2.56 24.04
CA TYR A 111 15.03 3.87 23.43
C TYR A 111 16.20 4.30 22.54
N LEU A 112 15.93 5.25 21.63
CA LEU A 112 16.96 5.97 20.88
C LEU A 112 16.99 7.44 21.31
N THR A 113 18.16 8.09 21.25
CA THR A 113 18.22 9.54 21.48
C THR A 113 17.73 10.30 20.27
N LYS A 114 17.20 11.52 20.48
CA LYS A 114 16.78 12.41 19.39
C LYS A 114 17.92 12.66 18.39
N GLU A 115 19.16 12.80 18.85
CA GLU A 115 20.30 13.04 17.97
C GLU A 115 20.61 11.81 17.09
N HIS A 116 20.54 10.61 17.68
CA HIS A 116 20.85 9.38 16.96
C HIS A 116 19.83 9.12 15.86
N ILE A 117 18.53 9.14 16.18
CA ILE A 117 17.47 8.94 15.20
C ILE A 117 17.48 10.02 14.10
N SER A 118 17.77 11.29 14.45
CA SER A 118 17.86 12.38 13.47
C SER A 118 18.97 12.14 12.46
N THR A 119 20.10 11.59 12.93
CA THR A 119 21.22 11.24 12.06
C THR A 119 20.82 10.12 11.10
N LEU A 120 20.23 9.04 11.63
CA LEU A 120 19.81 7.90 10.81
C LEU A 120 18.79 8.32 9.74
N MET A 121 17.73 9.04 10.14
CA MET A 121 16.64 9.43 9.24
C MET A 121 17.05 10.44 8.18
N THR A 122 18.20 11.11 8.31
CA THR A 122 18.69 12.09 7.31
C THR A 122 19.86 11.57 6.48
N GLN A 123 20.41 10.40 6.81
CA GLN A 123 21.61 9.86 6.16
C GLN A 123 21.43 8.48 5.55
N ASP A 124 20.58 7.65 6.15
CA ASP A 124 20.39 6.26 5.75
C ASP A 124 19.03 6.04 5.06
N GLY A 125 18.98 5.09 4.13
CA GLY A 125 17.74 4.73 3.44
C GLY A 125 17.23 5.84 2.51
N GLU A 126 15.96 6.19 2.65
CA GLU A 126 15.32 7.33 1.98
C GLU A 126 15.33 8.51 2.96
N PRO A 127 16.28 9.45 2.81
CA PRO A 127 16.51 10.46 3.82
C PRO A 127 15.35 11.45 3.87
N PHE A 128 14.91 11.75 5.08
CA PHE A 128 13.86 12.70 5.36
C PHE A 128 14.37 14.12 5.08
N THR A 129 13.46 14.95 4.59
CA THR A 129 13.62 16.41 4.66
C THR A 129 13.59 16.87 6.13
N GLN A 130 14.09 18.08 6.38
CA GLN A 130 14.07 18.63 7.74
C GLN A 130 12.63 18.76 8.28
N ASP A 131 11.69 19.14 7.42
CA ASP A 131 10.29 19.30 7.80
C ASP A 131 9.65 17.96 8.16
N GLU A 132 9.86 16.90 7.35
CA GLU A 132 9.39 15.53 7.66
C GLU A 132 10.01 14.99 8.94
N LEU A 133 11.30 15.25 9.17
CA LEU A 133 11.98 14.86 10.40
C LEU A 133 11.38 15.57 11.61
N ASP A 134 11.16 16.88 11.53
CA ASP A 134 10.62 17.66 12.63
C ASP A 134 9.19 17.19 12.99
N GLU A 135 8.34 16.95 11.99
CA GLU A 135 6.99 16.38 12.18
C GLU A 135 7.04 14.99 12.84
N MET A 136 7.97 14.13 12.41
CA MET A 136 8.16 12.82 13.03
C MET A 136 8.57 12.95 14.51
N LEU A 137 9.53 13.83 14.80
CA LEU A 137 10.08 14.01 16.15
C LEU A 137 9.08 14.62 17.12
N GLU A 138 8.15 15.45 16.64
CA GLU A 138 7.05 16.01 17.46
C GLU A 138 6.17 14.90 18.07
N ILE A 139 6.00 13.79 17.37
CA ILE A 139 5.19 12.64 17.81
C ILE A 139 6.05 11.64 18.59
N ALA A 140 7.29 11.41 18.15
CA ALA A 140 8.11 10.32 18.64
C ALA A 140 8.88 10.63 19.94
N VAL A 141 9.26 11.88 20.16
CA VAL A 141 10.18 12.25 21.25
C VAL A 141 9.42 12.52 22.56
N ASP A 142 9.86 11.88 23.64
CA ASP A 142 9.43 12.27 24.98
C ASP A 142 10.06 13.64 25.34
N PRO A 143 9.25 14.67 25.65
CA PRO A 143 9.73 16.02 25.88
C PRO A 143 10.63 16.17 27.12
N HIS A 144 10.54 15.26 28.09
CA HIS A 144 11.32 15.28 29.32
C HIS A 144 12.66 14.57 29.17
N THR A 145 12.68 13.42 28.50
CA THR A 145 13.91 12.61 28.35
C THR A 145 14.69 12.95 27.09
N GLN A 146 14.07 13.60 26.10
CA GLN A 146 14.63 13.83 24.76
C GLN A 146 15.04 12.52 24.05
N THR A 147 14.30 11.44 24.34
CA THR A 147 14.49 10.11 23.74
C THR A 147 13.21 9.64 23.06
N ILE A 148 13.34 8.63 22.22
CA ILE A 148 12.23 7.92 21.58
C ILE A 148 12.14 6.52 22.20
N PRO A 149 11.22 6.28 23.14
CA PRO A 149 10.87 4.93 23.60
C PRO A 149 10.16 4.20 22.47
N TYR A 150 10.87 3.35 21.72
CA TYR A 150 10.39 2.87 20.43
C TYR A 150 9.18 1.92 20.53
N GLU A 151 9.00 1.16 21.63
CA GLU A 151 7.78 0.37 21.82
C GLU A 151 6.54 1.27 21.94
N TYR A 152 6.67 2.39 22.64
CA TYR A 152 5.59 3.37 22.74
C TYR A 152 5.34 4.04 21.39
N TYR A 153 6.41 4.41 20.69
CA TYR A 153 6.30 5.02 19.36
C TYR A 153 5.66 4.09 18.32
N ILE A 154 6.03 2.80 18.29
CA ILE A 154 5.39 1.79 17.42
C ILE A 154 3.88 1.72 17.71
N ASN A 155 3.48 1.70 18.98
CA ASN A 155 2.06 1.70 19.34
C ASN A 155 1.32 2.96 18.86
N GLN A 156 2.00 4.11 18.76
CA GLN A 156 1.42 5.32 18.18
C GLN A 156 1.32 5.25 16.65
N LEU A 157 2.33 4.70 15.98
CA LEU A 157 2.34 4.51 14.53
C LEU A 157 1.25 3.54 14.07
N MET A 158 1.01 2.49 14.87
CA MET A 158 0.07 1.42 14.55
C MET A 158 -1.37 1.78 14.94
N HIS A 159 -1.83 3.02 14.66
CA HIS A 159 -3.24 3.36 14.78
C HIS A 159 -4.06 2.60 13.74
N GLU A 160 -4.31 1.33 14.01
CA GLU A 160 -5.00 0.42 13.12
C GLU A 160 -6.47 0.87 13.03
N PRO A 161 -6.99 1.23 11.84
CA PRO A 161 -8.43 1.30 11.68
C PRO A 161 -9.00 -0.09 12.05
N PRO A 162 -10.20 -0.18 12.65
CA PRO A 162 -10.80 -1.46 13.02
C PRO A 162 -10.64 -2.47 11.88
N SER A 163 -10.15 -3.68 12.17
CA SER A 163 -9.67 -4.66 11.18
C SER A 163 -10.60 -4.84 9.98
N GLU A 164 -11.92 -4.76 10.17
CA GLU A 164 -12.94 -4.85 9.12
C GLU A 164 -12.86 -3.75 8.04
N LYS A 165 -12.17 -2.64 8.31
CA LYS A 165 -11.98 -1.50 7.40
C LYS A 165 -10.56 -1.42 6.83
N SER A 166 -9.66 -2.31 7.24
CA SER A 166 -8.31 -2.40 6.68
C SER A 166 -8.39 -2.73 5.19
N THR A 167 -7.55 -2.07 4.39
CA THR A 167 -7.56 -2.19 2.92
C THR A 167 -7.20 -3.61 2.47
N TYR A 168 -6.23 -4.25 3.13
CA TYR A 168 -5.81 -5.62 2.84
C TYR A 168 -6.85 -6.66 3.30
N VAL A 169 -7.48 -6.45 4.46
CA VAL A 169 -8.59 -7.33 4.93
C VAL A 169 -9.78 -7.26 3.97
N LEU A 170 -10.06 -6.09 3.41
CA LEU A 170 -11.10 -5.95 2.39
C LEU A 170 -10.73 -6.71 1.11
N ALA A 171 -9.47 -6.66 0.68
CA ALA A 171 -8.97 -7.43 -0.45
C ALA A 171 -9.08 -8.94 -0.22
N ASP A 172 -8.65 -9.43 0.94
CA ASP A 172 -8.77 -10.85 1.34
C ASP A 172 -10.20 -11.38 1.24
N ARG A 173 -11.16 -10.59 1.73
CA ARG A 173 -12.59 -10.93 1.69
C ARG A 173 -13.09 -11.06 0.25
N ILE A 174 -12.70 -10.12 -0.61
CA ILE A 174 -13.09 -10.12 -2.03
C ILE A 174 -12.48 -11.33 -2.74
N GLU A 175 -11.21 -11.67 -2.47
CA GLU A 175 -10.58 -12.87 -3.04
C GLU A 175 -11.24 -14.16 -2.53
N ALA A 176 -11.60 -14.23 -1.25
CA ALA A 176 -12.26 -15.41 -0.67
C ALA A 176 -13.67 -15.66 -1.25
N GLU A 177 -14.35 -14.61 -1.72
CA GLU A 177 -15.66 -14.70 -2.37
C GLU A 177 -15.58 -15.09 -3.85
N LYS A 178 -14.40 -15.00 -4.49
CA LYS A 178 -14.24 -15.40 -5.90
C LYS A 178 -14.47 -16.91 -6.05
N PRO A 179 -15.16 -17.34 -7.12
CA PRO A 179 -15.33 -18.77 -7.39
C PRO A 179 -13.94 -19.43 -7.56
N PRO A 180 -13.75 -20.66 -7.06
CA PRO A 180 -12.48 -21.34 -7.21
C PRO A 180 -12.12 -21.45 -8.70
N PRO A 181 -10.82 -21.39 -9.04
CA PRO A 181 -10.40 -21.53 -10.42
C PRO A 181 -10.95 -22.86 -10.98
N PRO A 182 -11.40 -22.88 -12.25
CA PRO A 182 -11.91 -24.10 -12.85
C PRO A 182 -10.85 -25.20 -12.75
N PRO A 183 -11.25 -26.45 -12.45
CA PRO A 183 -10.30 -27.55 -12.36
C PRO A 183 -9.50 -27.67 -13.66
N PRO A 184 -8.20 -28.01 -13.60
CA PRO A 184 -7.39 -28.17 -14.79
C PRO A 184 -8.05 -29.19 -15.73
N PRO A 185 -7.94 -29.00 -17.06
CA PRO A 185 -8.50 -29.95 -18.01
C PRO A 185 -7.90 -31.34 -17.75
N ARG A 186 -8.76 -32.34 -17.56
CA ARG A 186 -8.34 -33.74 -17.38
C ARG A 186 -7.54 -34.16 -18.62
N ARG A 187 -6.37 -34.76 -18.41
CA ARG A 187 -5.58 -35.29 -19.53
C ARG A 187 -6.25 -36.56 -20.05
N MET A 188 -6.13 -36.85 -21.34
CA MET A 188 -6.65 -38.11 -21.94
C MET A 188 -6.12 -39.36 -21.21
N SER A 189 -4.92 -39.29 -20.63
CA SER A 189 -4.34 -40.34 -19.77
C SER A 189 -5.17 -40.64 -18.52
N ASP A 190 -5.89 -39.65 -17.99
CA ASP A 190 -6.70 -39.80 -16.79
C ASP A 190 -8.01 -40.54 -17.10
N PHE A 191 -8.49 -40.48 -18.35
CA PHE A 191 -9.63 -41.26 -18.83
C PHE A 191 -9.26 -42.72 -19.09
N LEU A 192 -8.04 -42.99 -19.56
CA LEU A 192 -7.59 -44.35 -19.86
C LEU A 192 -7.37 -45.17 -18.57
N LYS A 193 -6.89 -44.55 -17.49
CA LYS A 193 -6.76 -45.23 -16.18
C LYS A 193 -8.09 -45.67 -15.59
N ILE A 194 -9.17 -44.94 -15.88
CA ILE A 194 -10.53 -45.30 -15.41
C ILE A 194 -11.07 -46.51 -16.16
N ALA A 195 -10.64 -46.74 -17.41
CA ALA A 195 -11.08 -47.91 -18.19
C ALA A 195 -10.46 -49.22 -17.66
N ASP A 196 -9.22 -49.18 -17.17
CA ASP A 196 -8.54 -50.37 -16.61
C ASP A 196 -9.11 -50.81 -15.25
N ASP A 197 -9.69 -49.89 -14.47
CA ASP A 197 -10.33 -50.18 -13.18
C ASP A 197 -11.78 -50.70 -13.30
N ILE A 198 -12.39 -50.66 -14.50
CA ILE A 198 -13.77 -51.14 -14.74
C ILE A 198 -13.79 -52.63 -15.19
N GLU A 199 -12.64 -53.23 -15.49
CA GLU A 199 -12.53 -54.65 -15.88
C GLU A 199 -12.03 -55.61 -14.77
N MET A 200 -12.08 -55.22 -13.48
CA MET A 200 -11.87 -56.13 -12.34
C MET A 200 -13.11 -56.35 -11.47
#